data_AF-A0A4D4LIV0-F1
#
_entry.id   AF-A0A4D4LIV0-F1
#
_cell.length_a   1.000
_cell.length_b   1.000
_cell.length_c   1.000
_cell.angle_alpha   90.00
_cell.angle_beta   90.00
_cell.angle_gamma   90.00
#
_symmetry.space_group_name_H-M   'P 1'
#
loop_
_entity.id
_entity.type
_entity.pdbx_description
1 polymer ?
#
loop_
_entity_poly.entity_id
_entity_poly.type
_entity_poly.pdbx_seq_one_letter_code
_entity_poly.pdbx_strand_id
1 'polypeptide(L)'
;MAIVVAASADAIKSAAALVLLAVVLHNGLGLALGYGAGKLARLGAPASRAMAFEVGMQNSGLAASLAAAHFSPLAALPAAVFSVWHNVSGAVVAAWMAYRARRTETG
;
A
#
# COMPACT_ATOMS: atom_id res chain seq x y z
N MET A 1 22.28 18.15 -19.78
CA MET A 1 21.60 17.23 -18.83
C MET A 1 21.48 17.83 -17.42
N ALA A 2 22.52 18.45 -16.84
CA ALA A 2 22.45 19.03 -15.48
C ALA A 2 21.48 20.24 -15.32
N ILE A 3 21.37 21.12 -16.32
CA ILE A 3 20.51 22.32 -16.25
C ILE A 3 19.01 21.98 -16.26
N VAL A 4 18.60 20.95 -17.01
CA VAL A 4 17.21 20.47 -17.05
C VAL A 4 16.85 19.74 -15.74
N VAL A 5 17.80 18.98 -15.17
CA VAL A 5 17.62 18.30 -13.88
C VAL A 5 17.53 19.29 -12.73
N ALA A 6 18.30 20.39 -12.74
CA ALA A 6 18.21 21.43 -11.71
C ALA A 6 16.88 22.21 -11.75
N ALA A 7 16.40 22.56 -12.95
CA ALA A 7 15.11 23.24 -13.12
C ALA A 7 13.89 22.32 -12.87
N SER A 8 14.06 21.00 -13.03
CA SER A 8 13.00 20.00 -12.83
C SER A 8 13.08 19.31 -11.46
N ALA A 9 14.11 19.57 -10.65
CA ALA A 9 14.33 18.88 -9.39
C ALA A 9 13.16 19.05 -8.42
N ASP A 10 12.60 20.26 -8.31
CA ASP A 10 11.45 20.51 -7.43
C ASP A 10 10.14 19.94 -7.99
N ALA A 11 9.99 19.90 -9.32
CA ALA A 11 8.85 19.23 -9.96
C ALA A 11 8.92 17.70 -9.76
N ILE A 12 10.12 17.11 -9.88
CA ILE A 12 10.37 15.67 -9.64
C ILE A 12 10.15 15.32 -8.16
N LYS A 13 10.64 16.14 -7.23
CA LYS A 13 10.37 15.97 -5.79
C LYS A 13 8.89 16.06 -5.47
N SER A 14 8.18 17.03 -6.07
CA SER A 14 6.74 17.20 -5.86
C SER A 14 5.95 16.00 -6.41
N ALA A 15 6.30 15.52 -7.61
CA ALA A 15 5.70 14.32 -8.18
C ALA A 15 5.97 13.08 -7.32
N ALA A 16 7.19 12.91 -6.80
CA ALA A 16 7.53 11.80 -5.91
C ALA A 16 6.75 11.86 -4.59
N ALA A 17 6.59 13.04 -4.00
CA ALA A 17 5.79 13.24 -2.79
C ALA A 17 4.31 12.92 -3.04
N LEU A 18 3.75 13.34 -4.17
CA LEU A 18 2.39 13.02 -4.58
C LEU A 18 2.20 11.51 -4.80
N VAL A 19 3.15 10.83 -5.46
CA VAL A 19 3.11 9.38 -5.66
C VAL A 19 3.15 8.65 -4.32
N LEU A 20 4.04 9.04 -3.41
CA LEU A 20 4.12 8.46 -2.08
C LEU A 20 2.79 8.63 -1.32
N LEU A 21 2.23 9.85 -1.31
CA LEU A 21 0.96 10.12 -0.68
C LEU A 21 -0.16 9.26 -1.28
N ALA A 22 -0.24 9.16 -2.60
CA ALA A 22 -1.22 8.34 -3.29
C ALA A 22 -1.09 6.85 -2.93
N VAL A 23 0.13 6.33 -2.87
CA VAL A 23 0.42 4.93 -2.47
C VAL A 23 0.01 4.67 -1.02
N VAL A 24 0.36 5.56 -0.11
CA VAL A 24 0.01 5.45 1.32
C VAL A 24 -1.51 5.42 1.50
N LEU A 25 -2.20 6.36 0.85
CA LEU A 25 -3.66 6.43 0.91
C LEU A 25 -4.31 5.21 0.25
N HIS A 26 -3.85 4.77 -0.93
CA HIS A 26 -4.41 3.63 -1.62
C HIS A 26 -4.29 2.34 -0.79
N ASN A 27 -3.10 2.06 -0.23
CA ASN A 27 -2.89 0.90 0.62
C ASN A 27 -3.68 0.99 1.94
N GLY A 28 -3.66 2.16 2.59
CA GLY A 28 -4.42 2.38 3.83
C GLY A 28 -5.92 2.19 3.64
N LEU A 29 -6.47 2.72 2.54
CA LEU A 29 -7.86 2.51 2.16
C LEU A 29 -8.14 1.04 1.84
N GLY A 30 -7.26 0.36 1.11
CA GLY A 30 -7.41 -1.07 0.83
C GLY A 30 -7.48 -1.92 2.11
N LEU A 31 -6.58 -1.68 3.06
CA LEU A 31 -6.57 -2.35 4.36
C LEU A 31 -7.84 -2.06 5.17
N ALA A 32 -8.25 -0.79 5.24
CA ALA A 32 -9.41 -0.35 6.01
C ALA A 32 -10.73 -0.86 5.40
N LEU A 33 -10.90 -0.74 4.09
CA LEU A 33 -12.08 -1.20 3.37
C LEU A 33 -12.17 -2.72 3.34
N GLY A 34 -11.05 -3.44 3.18
CA GLY A 34 -11.03 -4.91 3.28
C GLY A 34 -11.47 -5.39 4.65
N TYR A 35 -10.94 -4.79 5.73
CA TYR A 35 -11.38 -5.11 7.09
C TYR A 35 -12.86 -4.75 7.32
N GLY A 36 -13.27 -3.56 6.86
CA GLY A 36 -14.64 -3.06 6.98
C GLY A 36 -15.65 -3.94 6.24
N ALA A 37 -15.32 -4.38 5.03
CA ALA A 37 -16.14 -5.30 4.24
C ALA A 37 -16.31 -6.65 4.95
N GLY A 38 -15.24 -7.21 5.52
CA GLY A 38 -15.33 -8.45 6.31
C GLY A 38 -16.20 -8.30 7.56
N LYS A 39 -16.16 -7.12 8.20
CA LYS A 39 -17.06 -6.78 9.32
C LYS A 39 -18.51 -6.63 8.88
N LEU A 40 -18.78 -5.92 7.78
CA LEU A 40 -20.13 -5.75 7.22
C LEU A 40 -20.73 -7.10 6.81
N ALA A 41 -19.90 -8.00 6.27
CA ALA A 41 -20.27 -9.37 5.93
C ALA A 41 -20.32 -10.33 7.14
N ARG A 42 -20.07 -9.85 8.37
CA ARG A 42 -20.14 -10.60 9.63
C ARG A 42 -19.25 -11.85 9.68
N LEU A 43 -18.10 -11.83 9.00
CA LEU A 43 -17.19 -13.00 8.87
C LEU A 43 -16.38 -13.33 10.14
N GLY A 44 -16.51 -12.53 11.19
CA GLY A 44 -15.68 -12.66 12.41
C GLY A 44 -14.28 -12.05 12.26
N ALA A 45 -13.56 -11.98 13.38
CA ALA A 45 -12.28 -11.27 13.44
C ALA A 45 -11.16 -11.89 12.59
N PRO A 46 -10.96 -13.22 12.56
CA PRO A 46 -9.90 -13.82 11.74
C PRO A 46 -10.10 -13.56 10.24
N ALA A 47 -11.31 -13.81 9.72
CA ALA A 47 -11.61 -13.63 8.30
C ALA A 47 -11.62 -12.13 7.89
N SER A 48 -12.10 -11.23 8.75
CA SER A 48 -12.01 -9.79 8.46
C SER A 48 -10.56 -9.29 8.38
N ARG A 49 -9.64 -9.87 9.18
CA ARG A 49 -8.21 -9.57 9.09
C ARG A 49 -7.61 -10.11 7.80
N ALA A 50 -7.97 -11.34 7.41
CA ALA A 50 -7.55 -11.90 6.12
C ALA A 50 -7.99 -11.00 4.94
N MET A 51 -9.26 -10.57 4.94
CA MET A 51 -9.78 -9.65 3.92
C MET A 51 -9.04 -8.31 3.87
N ALA A 52 -8.63 -7.76 5.02
CA ALA A 52 -7.81 -6.55 5.05
C ALA A 52 -6.52 -6.73 4.24
N PHE A 53 -5.83 -7.86 4.45
CA PHE A 53 -4.59 -8.16 3.74
C PHE A 53 -4.82 -8.53 2.28
N GLU A 54 -5.84 -9.32 1.94
CA GLU A 54 -6.13 -9.66 0.53
C GLU A 54 -6.46 -8.41 -0.31
N VAL A 55 -7.17 -7.44 0.26
CA VAL A 55 -7.52 -6.20 -0.45
C VAL A 55 -6.38 -5.19 -0.44
N GLY A 56 -5.68 -5.05 0.69
CA GLY A 56 -4.62 -4.05 0.88
C GLY A 56 -3.25 -4.45 0.31
N MET A 57 -2.96 -5.75 0.20
CA MET A 57 -1.66 -6.29 -0.22
C MET A 57 -1.73 -6.76 -1.67
N GLN A 58 -1.53 -5.83 -2.61
CA GLN A 58 -1.55 -6.13 -4.04
C GLN A 58 -0.21 -6.70 -4.55
N ASN A 59 -0.25 -7.42 -5.67
CA ASN A 59 0.97 -7.85 -6.39
C ASN A 59 1.60 -6.65 -7.14
N SER A 60 2.48 -5.94 -6.45
CA SER A 60 3.22 -4.79 -6.97
C SER A 60 4.17 -5.15 -8.11
N GLY A 61 4.73 -6.36 -8.14
CA GLY A 61 5.63 -6.83 -9.20
C GLY A 61 4.94 -7.00 -10.55
N LEU A 62 3.72 -7.54 -10.55
CA LEU A 62 2.87 -7.63 -11.75
C LEU A 62 2.49 -6.22 -12.24
N ALA A 63 2.09 -5.34 -11.32
CA ALA A 63 1.75 -3.96 -11.65
C ALA A 63 2.94 -3.20 -12.28
N ALA A 64 4.14 -3.35 -11.72
CA ALA A 64 5.36 -2.74 -12.25
C ALA A 64 5.71 -3.28 -13.65
N SER A 65 5.62 -4.61 -13.84
CA SER A 65 5.88 -5.26 -15.12
C SER A 65 4.92 -4.79 -16.21
N LEU A 66 3.62 -4.75 -15.92
CA LEU A 66 2.61 -4.25 -16.86
C LEU A 66 2.79 -2.76 -17.17
N ALA A 67 3.12 -1.95 -16.16
CA ALA A 67 3.35 -0.52 -16.35
C ALA A 67 4.55 -0.24 -17.26
N ALA A 68 5.66 -0.97 -17.06
CA ALA A 68 6.85 -0.85 -17.88
C ALA A 68 6.64 -1.38 -19.31
N ALA A 69 5.87 -2.47 -19.47
CA ALA A 69 5.63 -3.11 -20.77
C ALA A 69 4.64 -2.33 -21.67
N HIS A 70 3.62 -1.70 -21.08
CA HIS A 70 2.51 -1.14 -21.86
C HIS A 70 2.36 0.39 -21.79
N PHE A 71 3.09 1.07 -20.90
CA PHE A 71 2.99 2.53 -20.75
C PHE A 71 4.35 3.21 -20.89
N SER A 72 5.07 3.37 -19.78
CA SER A 72 6.41 3.97 -19.77
C SER A 72 7.20 3.50 -18.56
N PRO A 73 8.54 3.55 -18.58
CA PRO A 73 9.34 3.23 -17.40
C PRO A 73 8.96 4.05 -16.16
N LEU A 74 8.57 5.32 -16.35
CA LEU A 74 8.13 6.18 -15.26
C LEU A 74 6.80 5.70 -14.64
N ALA A 75 5.92 5.08 -15.43
CA ALA A 75 4.64 4.55 -14.94
C ALA A 75 4.81 3.37 -13.97
N ALA A 76 5.98 2.73 -13.92
CA ALA A 76 6.28 1.68 -12.95
C ALA A 76 6.64 2.25 -11.56
N LEU A 77 6.90 3.55 -11.45
CA LEU A 77 7.31 4.21 -10.20
C LEU A 77 6.30 4.01 -9.06
N PRO A 78 4.97 4.20 -9.24
CA PRO A 78 4.02 3.97 -8.16
C PRO A 78 4.01 2.52 -7.68
N ALA A 79 4.12 1.55 -8.59
CA ALA A 79 4.16 0.13 -8.24
C ALA A 79 5.42 -0.24 -7.46
N ALA A 80 6.58 0.33 -7.83
CA ALA A 80 7.83 0.14 -7.09
C ALA A 80 7.75 0.73 -5.68
N VAL A 81 7.22 1.95 -5.53
CA VAL A 81 7.02 2.59 -4.21
C VAL A 81 6.01 1.80 -3.38
N PHE A 82 4.92 1.33 -4.00
CA PHE A 82 3.92 0.46 -3.36
C PHE A 82 4.54 -0.83 -2.84
N SER A 83 5.47 -1.44 -3.58
CA SER A 83 6.17 -2.66 -3.17
C SER A 83 6.95 -2.51 -1.87
N VAL A 84 7.57 -1.34 -1.65
CA VAL A 84 8.23 -1.08 -0.37
C VAL A 84 7.20 -0.77 0.71
N TRP A 85 6.25 0.11 0.41
CA TRP A 85 5.29 0.62 1.38
C TRP A 85 4.35 -0.46 1.93
N HIS A 86 3.73 -1.28 1.07
CA HIS A 86 2.72 -2.25 1.51
C HIS A 86 3.31 -3.34 2.42
N ASN A 87 4.60 -3.66 2.27
CA ASN A 87 5.30 -4.63 3.12
C ASN A 87 5.53 -4.04 4.52
N VAL A 88 5.96 -2.77 4.59
CA VAL A 88 6.14 -2.06 5.86
C VAL A 88 4.79 -1.86 6.55
N SER A 89 3.80 -1.31 5.86
CA SER A 89 2.47 -1.07 6.44
C SER A 89 1.77 -2.37 6.82
N GLY A 90 1.87 -3.41 5.99
CA GLY A 90 1.33 -4.74 6.25
C GLY A 90 1.93 -5.36 7.51
N ALA A 91 3.25 -5.29 7.69
CA ALA A 91 3.92 -5.77 8.89
C ALA A 91 3.47 -5.01 10.15
N VAL A 92 3.39 -3.67 10.08
CA VAL A 92 2.92 -2.83 11.20
C VAL A 92 1.48 -3.17 11.57
N VAL A 93 0.59 -3.28 10.60
CA VAL A 93 -0.83 -3.61 10.83
C VAL A 93 -0.98 -5.03 11.36
N ALA A 94 -0.24 -6.00 10.83
CA ALA A 94 -0.23 -7.37 11.34
C ALA A 94 0.21 -7.43 12.80
N ALA A 95 1.30 -6.74 13.15
CA ALA A 95 1.80 -6.64 14.52
C ALA A 95 0.77 -5.98 15.45
N TRP A 96 0.17 -4.87 15.04
CA TRP A 96 -0.85 -4.17 15.81
C TRP A 96 -2.09 -5.04 16.06
N MET A 97 -2.60 -5.73 15.02
CA MET A 97 -3.75 -6.61 15.18
C MET A 97 -3.41 -7.83 16.05
N ALA A 98 -2.18 -8.37 15.97
CA ALA A 98 -1.73 -9.48 16.80
C ALA A 98 -1.62 -9.07 18.27
N TYR A 99 -1.09 -7.87 18.52
CA TYR A 99 -1.06 -7.29 19.85
C TYR A 99 -2.46 -7.14 20.46
N ARG A 100 -3.41 -6.62 19.68
CA ARG A 100 -4.81 -6.48 20.14
C ARG A 100 -5.48 -7.81 20.46
N ALA A 101 -5.26 -8.84 19.66
CA ALA A 101 -5.84 -10.16 19.89
C ALA A 101 -5.39 -10.76 21.24
N ARG A 102 -4.08 -10.68 21.54
CA ARG A 102 -3.51 -11.16 22.82
C ARG A 102 -4.11 -10.47 24.04
N ARG A 103 -4.40 -9.15 23.95
CA ARG A 103 -4.98 -8.40 25.06
C ARG A 103 -6.43 -8.82 25.36
N THR A 104 -7.20 -9.18 24.34
CA THR A 104 -8.58 -9.65 24.51
C THR A 104 -8.63 -11.03 25.18
N GLU A 105 -7.60 -11.86 25.03
CA GLU A 105 -7.52 -13.21 25.63
C GLU A 105 -7.06 -13.21 27.10
N THR A 106 -6.51 -12.09 27.59
CA THR A 106 -5.97 -11.97 28.97
C THR A 106 -6.89 -11.18 29.90
N GLY A 107 -8.06 -10.74 29.41
CA GLY A 107 -9.01 -9.89 30.14
C GLY A 107 -10.30 -10.59 30.52
#